data_AF-A0A914YJG6-F1
#
_entry.id   AF-A0A914YJG6-F1
#
_cell.length_a   1.000
_cell.length_b   1.000
_cell.length_c   1.000
_cell.angle_alpha   90.00
_cell.angle_beta   90.00
_cell.angle_gamma   90.00
#
_symmetry.space_group_name_H-M   'P 1'
#
loop_
_entity.id
_entity.type
_entity.pdbx_description
1 polymer ?
#
loop_
_entity_poly.entity_id
_entity_poly.type
_entity_poly.pdbx_seq_one_letter_code
_entity_poly.pdbx_strand_id
1 'polypeptide(L)'
;MFKVVDPYKASYGVDDPEFAVTQLAQTTMRSEVGKISLDTVFKEREQLNVNIVYAINKAAEPWGLVCMRYEIRNMTMPARVQEAMQV
;
A
#
# COMPACT_ATOMS: atom_id res chain seq x y z
N MET A 1 4.23 -8.07 -2.80
CA MET A 1 4.50 -9.52 -2.58
C MET A 1 4.14 -9.85 -1.15
N PHE A 2 3.40 -10.94 -0.91
CA PHE A 2 3.04 -11.39 0.44
C PHE A 2 3.46 -12.83 0.67
N LYS A 3 3.55 -13.23 1.94
CA LYS A 3 3.86 -14.58 2.39
C LYS A 3 2.86 -14.99 3.47
N VAL A 4 2.40 -16.23 3.40
CA VAL A 4 1.64 -16.86 4.49
C VAL A 4 2.64 -17.26 5.59
N VAL A 5 2.47 -16.70 6.77
CA VAL A 5 3.26 -17.06 7.97
C VAL A 5 2.48 -17.96 8.92
N ASP A 6 1.15 -17.85 8.94
CA ASP A 6 0.28 -18.69 9.75
C ASP A 6 -0.83 -19.28 8.86
N PRO A 7 -0.69 -20.55 8.42
CA PRO A 7 -1.66 -21.21 7.55
C PRO A 7 -3.04 -21.40 8.19
N TYR A 8 -3.10 -21.51 9.53
CA TYR A 8 -4.36 -21.66 10.25
C TYR A 8 -5.15 -20.36 10.16
N LYS A 9 -4.51 -19.23 10.49
CA LYS A 9 -5.13 -17.90 10.33
C LYS A 9 -5.44 -17.56 8.88
N ALA A 10 -4.60 -17.97 7.94
CA ALA A 10 -4.87 -17.73 6.51
C ALA A 10 -6.06 -18.54 5.98
N SER A 11 -6.32 -19.72 6.53
CA SER A 11 -7.44 -20.57 6.09
C SER A 11 -8.79 -20.16 6.69
N TYR A 12 -8.81 -19.57 7.88
CA TYR A 12 -10.05 -19.24 8.60
C TYR A 12 -10.26 -17.74 8.85
N GLY A 13 -9.21 -16.93 8.70
CA GLY A 13 -9.26 -15.49 8.97
C GLY A 13 -9.82 -14.66 7.81
N VAL A 14 -9.85 -15.21 6.59
CA VAL A 14 -10.41 -14.57 5.40
C VAL A 14 -10.71 -15.61 4.31
N ASP A 15 -11.80 -15.38 3.56
CA ASP A 15 -12.29 -16.31 2.53
C ASP A 15 -11.33 -16.42 1.32
N ASP A 16 -10.80 -15.27 0.86
CA ASP A 16 -9.75 -15.19 -0.16
C ASP A 16 -8.61 -14.27 0.32
N PRO A 17 -7.49 -14.85 0.79
CA PRO A 17 -6.34 -14.09 1.30
C PRO A 17 -5.67 -13.21 0.25
N GLU A 18 -5.62 -13.65 -1.02
CA GLU A 18 -4.95 -12.94 -2.10
C GLU A 18 -5.79 -11.72 -2.54
N PHE A 19 -7.10 -11.93 -2.69
CA PHE A 19 -8.01 -10.84 -2.99
C PHE A 19 -8.06 -9.82 -1.85
N ALA A 20 -8.18 -10.28 -0.61
CA ALA A 20 -8.25 -9.40 0.56
C ALA A 20 -6.99 -8.56 0.74
N VAL A 21 -5.80 -9.15 0.59
CA VAL A 21 -4.54 -8.39 0.73
C VAL A 21 -4.37 -7.38 -0.40
N THR A 22 -4.83 -7.71 -1.61
CA THR A 22 -4.81 -6.79 -2.77
C THR A 22 -5.74 -5.61 -2.53
N GLN A 23 -6.96 -5.87 -2.06
CA GLN A 23 -7.95 -4.84 -1.79
C GLN A 23 -7.51 -3.93 -0.64
N LEU A 24 -6.93 -4.51 0.41
CA LEU A 24 -6.33 -3.81 1.53
C LEU A 24 -5.20 -2.90 1.04
N ALA A 25 -4.25 -3.44 0.25
CA ALA A 25 -3.13 -2.67 -0.28
C ALA A 25 -3.59 -1.47 -1.12
N GLN A 26 -4.62 -1.64 -1.97
CA GLN A 26 -5.19 -0.54 -2.76
C GLN A 26 -5.83 0.53 -1.89
N THR A 27 -6.61 0.13 -0.88
CA THR A 27 -7.31 1.04 0.01
C THR A 27 -6.33 1.83 0.88
N THR A 28 -5.35 1.13 1.46
CA THR A 28 -4.26 1.73 2.24
C THR A 28 -3.45 2.70 1.38
N MET A 29 -3.08 2.33 0.16
CA MET A 29 -2.33 3.24 -0.72
C MET A 29 -3.11 4.52 -1.02
N ARG A 30 -4.40 4.43 -1.37
CA ARG A 30 -5.23 5.63 -1.61
C ARG A 30 -5.33 6.52 -0.37
N SER A 31 -5.51 5.91 0.80
CA SER A 31 -5.57 6.64 2.07
C SER A 31 -4.25 7.34 2.39
N GLU A 32 -3.12 6.65 2.28
CA GLU A 32 -1.81 7.21 2.60
C GLU A 32 -1.43 8.31 1.61
N VAL A 33 -1.64 8.11 0.30
CA VAL A 33 -1.39 9.14 -0.73
C VAL A 33 -2.29 10.36 -0.52
N GLY A 34 -3.54 10.18 -0.09
CA GLY A 34 -4.46 11.28 0.17
C GLY A 34 -4.09 12.15 1.39
N LYS A 35 -3.26 11.65 2.32
CA LYS A 35 -2.83 12.39 3.52
C LYS A 35 -1.61 13.28 3.27
N ILE A 36 -0.85 13.03 2.20
CA ILE A 36 0.39 13.74 1.89
C ILE A 36 0.23 14.61 0.65
N SER A 37 0.96 15.71 0.61
CA SER A 37 0.94 16.60 -0.57
C SER A 37 1.59 15.91 -1.77
N LEU A 38 1.15 16.24 -2.99
CA LEU A 38 1.62 15.57 -4.20
C LEU A 38 3.15 15.67 -4.37
N ASP A 39 3.75 16.81 -4.01
CA ASP A 39 5.19 17.05 -4.05
C ASP A 39 5.95 16.14 -3.05
N THR A 40 5.38 15.94 -1.86
CA THR A 40 5.92 15.04 -0.84
C THR A 40 5.87 13.58 -1.29
N VAL A 41 4.83 13.15 -2.01
CA VAL A 41 4.73 11.77 -2.55
C VAL A 41 5.92 11.44 -3.46
N PHE A 42 6.41 12.41 -4.24
CA PHE A 42 7.54 12.19 -5.14
C PHE A 42 8.88 12.24 -4.40
N LYS A 43 9.05 13.15 -3.44
CA LYS A 43 10.29 13.31 -2.67
C LYS A 43 10.50 12.21 -1.64
N GLU A 44 9.43 11.68 -1.06
CA GLU A 44 9.48 10.74 0.07
C GLU A 44 8.89 9.37 -0.26
N ARG A 45 9.09 8.87 -1.50
CA ARG A 45 8.57 7.57 -1.92
C ARG A 45 8.98 6.41 -1.00
N GLU A 46 10.21 6.45 -0.50
CA GLU A 46 10.71 5.41 0.40
C GLU A 46 9.95 5.41 1.73
N GLN A 47 9.75 6.58 2.33
CA GLN A 47 8.98 6.74 3.56
C GLN A 47 7.52 6.32 3.36
N LEU A 48 6.92 6.69 2.23
CA LEU A 48 5.56 6.29 1.89
C LEU A 48 5.45 4.76 1.76
N ASN A 49 6.42 4.11 1.11
CA ASN A 49 6.45 2.65 0.99
C ASN A 49 6.52 1.98 2.37
N VAL A 50 7.36 2.49 3.28
CA VAL A 50 7.46 1.98 4.66
C VAL A 50 6.12 2.09 5.38
N ASN A 51 5.46 3.25 5.29
CA ASN A 51 4.18 3.48 5.95
C ASN A 51 3.07 2.58 5.39
N ILE A 52 3.01 2.41 4.06
CA ILE A 52 2.04 1.52 3.41
C ILE A 52 2.27 0.07 3.83
N VAL A 53 3.51 -0.42 3.79
CA VAL A 53 3.84 -1.80 4.21
C VAL A 53 3.47 -2.02 5.67
N TYR A 54 3.78 -1.07 6.55
CA TYR A 54 3.42 -1.15 7.96
C TYR A 54 1.91 -1.23 8.17
N ALA A 55 1.14 -0.36 7.51
CA ALA A 55 -0.30 -0.33 7.63
C ALA A 55 -0.96 -1.62 7.09
N ILE A 56 -0.46 -2.14 5.95
CA ILE A 56 -0.93 -3.42 5.40
C ILE A 56 -0.64 -4.57 6.39
N ASN A 57 0.59 -4.66 6.90
CA ASN A 57 0.97 -5.73 7.82
C ASN A 57 0.14 -5.74 9.10
N LYS A 58 -0.13 -4.55 9.67
CA LYS A 58 -0.98 -4.42 10.86
C LYS A 58 -2.40 -4.92 10.61
N ALA A 59 -2.97 -4.63 9.45
CA ALA A 59 -4.32 -5.07 9.10
C ALA A 59 -4.38 -6.55 8.64
N ALA A 60 -3.28 -7.09 8.11
CA ALA A 60 -3.18 -8.46 7.62
C ALA A 60 -2.77 -9.50 8.70
N GLU A 61 -2.39 -9.05 9.89
CA GLU A 61 -2.03 -9.91 11.03
C GLU A 61 -3.11 -10.95 11.39
N PRO A 62 -4.43 -10.61 11.41
CA PRO A 62 -5.48 -11.60 11.67
C PRO A 62 -5.59 -12.69 10.60
N TRP A 63 -5.08 -12.42 9.39
CA TRP A 63 -5.09 -13.34 8.25
C TRP A 63 -3.82 -14.19 8.18
N GLY A 64 -2.87 -14.02 9.11
CA GLY A 64 -1.62 -14.79 9.06
C GLY A 64 -0.76 -14.48 7.84
N LEU A 65 -0.90 -13.28 7.26
CA LEU A 65 -0.17 -12.82 6.09
C LEU A 65 0.83 -11.74 6.46
N VAL A 66 1.98 -11.73 5.79
CA VAL A 66 2.98 -10.66 5.87
C VAL A 66 3.31 -10.17 4.46
N CYS A 67 3.15 -8.86 4.26
CA CYS A 67 3.62 -8.14 3.10
C CYS A 67 5.14 -7.89 3.23
N MET A 68 5.91 -8.43 2.29
CA MET A 68 7.38 -8.32 2.31
C MET A 68 7.88 -7.08 1.57
N ARG A 69 7.15 -6.65 0.53
CA ARG A 69 7.52 -5.50 -0.28
C ARG A 69 6.30 -4.93 -0.97
N TYR A 70 6.20 -3.60 -0.92
CA TYR A 70 5.28 -2.80 -1.71
C TYR A 70 6.08 -1.83 -2.57
N GLU A 71 5.74 -1.73 -3.86
CA GLU A 71 6.35 -0.79 -4.79
C GLU A 71 5.30 0.00 -5.54
N ILE A 72 5.39 1.32 -5.46
CA ILE A 72 4.59 2.22 -6.27
C ILE A 72 5.20 2.27 -7.67
N ARG A 73 4.54 1.61 -8.64
CA ARG A 73 5.00 1.57 -10.05
C ARG A 73 4.88 2.93 -10.75
N ASN A 74 3.68 3.30 -11.19
CA ASN A 74 3.45 4.50 -12.00
C ASN A 74 2.39 5.37 -11.33
N MET A 75 2.73 6.62 -11.05
CA MET A 75 1.78 7.64 -10.63
C MET A 75 1.77 8.72 -11.72
N THR A 76 0.72 8.71 -12.53
CA THR A 76 0.52 9.71 -13.59
C THR A 76 -0.11 10.95 -12.96
N MET A 77 0.59 12.07 -12.99
CA MET A 77 0.03 13.34 -12.53
C MET A 77 -0.96 13.87 -13.56
N PRO A 78 -2.08 14.50 -13.13
CA PRO A 78 -2.91 15.29 -14.04
C PRO A 78 -2.07 16.42 -14.64
N ALA A 79 -2.22 16.70 -15.93
CA ALA A 79 -1.44 17.71 -16.66
C ALA A 79 -1.40 19.07 -15.95
N ARG A 80 -2.53 19.47 -15.33
CA ARG A 80 -2.66 20.71 -14.57
C ARG A 80 -1.71 20.84 -13.37
N VAL A 81 -1.33 19.72 -12.74
CA VAL A 81 -0.38 19.72 -11.61
C VAL A 81 1.06 19.68 -12.09
N GLN A 82 1.32 19.06 -13.26
CA GLN A 82 2.65 19.07 -13.88
C GLN A 82 3.07 20.49 -14.28
N GLU A 83 2.15 21.27 -14.84
CA GLU A 83 2.39 22.68 -15.19
C GLU A 83 2.71 23.54 -13.97
N ALA A 84 2.05 23.28 -12.83
CA ALA A 84 2.26 24.04 -11.60
C ALA A 84 3.62 23.76 -10.90
N MET A 85 4.28 22.64 -11.21
CA MET A 85 5.59 22.28 -10.66
C MET A 85 6.78 22.70 -11.54
N GLN A 86 6.53 23.17 -12.78
CA GLN A 86 7.57 23.57 -13.75
C GLN A 86 7.90 25.08 -13.72
N VAL A 87 7.40 25.81 -12.72
CA VAL A 87 7.58 27.27 -12.59
C VAL A 87 8.53 27.61 -11.45
#